data_AF-A0A353C4V8-F1
#
_entry.id   AF-A0A353C4V8-F1
#
_cell.length_a   1.000
_cell.length_b   1.000
_cell.length_c   1.000
_cell.angle_alpha   90.00
_cell.angle_beta   90.00
_cell.angle_gamma   90.00
#
_symmetry.space_group_name_H-M   'P 1'
#
loop_
_entity.id
_entity.type
_entity.pdbx_description
1 polymer ?
#
loop_
_entity_poly.entity_id
_entity_poly.type
_entity_poly.pdbx_seq_one_letter_code
_entity_poly.pdbx_strand_id
1 'polypeptide(L)'
;MYIGCPVVDKPYFEQLIGTKVTGTSIDNRGGVTTLVYIANLLKKEQPRSTVYLVGTVWEEYNLRGAIIAARACKPDIAIALDVVLAGDTPDLKNRFEVFLGKGPALMMYNFHGRGTLNGTIPHKGLTDLAMSAAKQLNIPLQRFAAVGILTDSSYVQLEGNGIAALELGFPARYAHTPTEICDIKEK
;
A
#
# COMPACT_ATOMS: atom_id res chain seq x y z
N MET A 1 -7.56 34.86 -9.89
CA MET A 1 -7.17 34.29 -8.59
C MET A 1 -7.54 35.31 -7.53
N TYR A 2 -8.32 34.92 -6.51
CA TYR A 2 -8.70 35.79 -5.38
C TYR A 2 -8.10 35.25 -4.09
N ILE A 3 -8.02 36.09 -3.06
CA ILE A 3 -7.55 35.66 -1.72
C ILE A 3 -8.50 34.55 -1.23
N GLY A 4 -7.93 33.39 -0.88
CA GLY A 4 -8.69 32.20 -0.46
C GLY A 4 -9.01 31.21 -1.59
N CYS A 5 -8.59 31.45 -2.84
CA CYS A 5 -8.60 30.39 -3.85
C CYS A 5 -7.76 29.18 -3.37
N PRO A 6 -8.32 27.96 -3.34
CA PRO A 6 -7.50 26.78 -3.12
C PRO A 6 -6.51 26.65 -4.27
N VAL A 7 -5.23 26.49 -3.92
CA VAL A 7 -4.16 26.16 -4.86
C VAL A 7 -3.89 24.68 -4.71
N VAL A 8 -3.98 23.95 -5.82
CA VAL A 8 -3.64 22.53 -5.88
C VAL A 8 -2.59 22.34 -6.95
N ASP A 9 -1.70 21.37 -6.73
CA ASP A 9 -0.78 20.96 -7.78
C ASP A 9 -1.58 20.40 -8.95
N LYS A 10 -1.21 20.80 -10.17
CA LYS A 10 -1.83 20.27 -11.38
C LYS A 10 -1.52 18.77 -11.44
N PRO A 11 -2.53 17.88 -11.49
CA PRO A 11 -2.26 16.46 -11.60
C PRO A 11 -1.47 16.15 -12.87
N TYR A 12 -0.45 15.32 -12.74
CA TYR A 12 0.33 14.86 -13.87
C TYR A 12 0.87 13.44 -13.63
N PHE A 13 1.24 12.81 -14.74
CA PHE A 13 1.88 11.51 -14.78
C PHE A 13 2.82 11.48 -15.98
N GLU A 14 4.09 11.19 -15.76
CA GLU A 14 5.11 11.18 -16.81
C GLU A 14 6.03 9.97 -16.65
N GLN A 15 6.36 9.36 -17.78
CA GLN A 15 7.35 8.29 -17.83
C GLN A 15 8.76 8.89 -17.83
N LEU A 16 9.57 8.43 -16.87
CA LEU A 16 10.99 8.73 -16.78
C LEU A 16 11.81 7.69 -17.56
N ILE A 17 13.14 7.72 -17.39
CA ILE A 17 14.03 6.75 -18.01
C ILE A 17 13.64 5.31 -17.61
N GLY A 18 13.48 4.46 -18.63
CA GLY A 18 13.14 3.05 -18.45
C GLY A 18 11.69 2.84 -18.02
N THR A 19 11.50 2.15 -16.91
CA THR A 19 10.18 1.78 -16.35
C THR A 19 9.78 2.64 -15.16
N LYS A 20 10.48 3.74 -14.90
CA LYS A 20 10.13 4.64 -13.80
C LYS A 20 9.11 5.66 -14.25
N VAL A 21 8.23 6.04 -13.34
CA VAL A 21 7.20 7.06 -13.58
C VAL A 21 7.21 8.04 -12.43
N THR A 22 6.89 9.29 -12.76
CA THR A 22 6.72 10.37 -11.80
C THR A 22 5.31 10.94 -11.90
N GLY A 23 4.77 11.43 -10.80
CA GLY A 23 3.44 12.03 -10.82
C GLY A 23 2.99 12.58 -9.48
N THR A 24 1.81 13.17 -9.50
CA THR A 24 1.09 13.60 -8.30
C THR A 24 0.28 12.44 -7.72
N SER A 25 0.36 12.24 -6.40
CA SER A 25 -0.47 11.27 -5.67
C SER A 25 -0.30 9.84 -6.19
N ILE A 26 0.95 9.42 -6.45
CA ILE A 26 1.29 8.00 -6.62
C ILE A 26 0.86 7.25 -5.36
N ASP A 27 1.10 7.85 -4.20
CA ASP A 27 0.44 7.52 -2.95
C ASP A 27 -1.02 8.04 -2.97
N ASN A 28 -2.06 7.20 -3.00
CA ASN A 28 -2.05 5.75 -3.23
C ASN A 28 -2.76 5.37 -4.54
N ARG A 29 -2.65 6.19 -5.60
CA ARG A 29 -3.18 5.83 -6.93
C ARG A 29 -2.54 4.57 -7.51
N GLY A 30 -1.30 4.24 -7.11
CA GLY A 30 -0.68 2.97 -7.48
C GLY A 30 -1.41 1.76 -6.90
N GLY A 31 -1.83 1.83 -5.63
CA GLY A 31 -2.65 0.80 -5.00
C GLY A 31 -4.03 0.67 -5.66
N VAL A 32 -4.66 1.81 -5.98
CA VAL A 32 -5.94 1.82 -6.72
C VAL A 32 -5.79 1.22 -8.13
N THR A 33 -4.69 1.49 -8.83
CA THR A 33 -4.39 0.87 -10.12
C THR A 33 -4.28 -0.66 -9.98
N THR A 34 -3.63 -1.13 -8.92
CA THR A 34 -3.56 -2.55 -8.58
C THR A 34 -4.95 -3.15 -8.33
N LEU A 35 -5.84 -2.45 -7.62
CA LEU A 35 -7.24 -2.89 -7.43
C LEU A 35 -7.99 -3.03 -8.75
N VAL A 36 -7.84 -2.08 -9.68
CA VAL A 36 -8.46 -2.16 -11.01
C VAL A 36 -7.90 -3.35 -11.81
N TYR A 37 -6.59 -3.63 -11.69
CA TYR A 37 -5.99 -4.80 -12.31
C TYR A 37 -6.54 -6.11 -11.71
N ILE A 38 -6.67 -6.20 -10.39
CA ILE A 38 -7.28 -7.35 -9.70
C ILE A 38 -8.72 -7.54 -10.17
N ALA A 39 -9.52 -6.48 -10.29
CA ALA A 39 -10.90 -6.55 -10.80
C ALA A 39 -10.96 -7.20 -12.20
N ASN A 40 -10.02 -6.83 -13.08
CA ASN A 40 -9.93 -7.41 -14.41
C ASN A 40 -9.54 -8.90 -14.41
N LEU A 41 -8.72 -9.34 -13.45
CA LEU A 41 -8.39 -10.75 -13.27
C LEU A 41 -9.59 -11.53 -12.74
N LEU A 42 -10.27 -11.02 -11.71
CA LEU A 42 -11.43 -11.66 -11.09
C LEU A 42 -12.63 -11.79 -12.05
N LYS A 43 -12.72 -10.88 -13.04
CA LYS A 43 -13.71 -11.00 -14.12
C LYS A 43 -13.49 -12.24 -14.99
N LYS A 44 -12.24 -12.69 -15.16
CA LYS A 44 -11.89 -13.87 -15.96
C LYS A 44 -12.01 -15.16 -15.16
N GLU A 45 -11.63 -15.10 -13.88
CA GLU A 45 -11.65 -16.24 -12.97
C GLU A 45 -12.15 -15.81 -11.60
N GLN A 46 -13.35 -16.26 -11.25
CA GLN A 46 -13.97 -15.92 -9.97
C GLN A 46 -13.52 -16.90 -8.88
N PRO A 47 -13.01 -16.41 -7.75
CA PRO A 47 -12.67 -17.26 -6.61
C PRO A 47 -13.95 -17.77 -5.94
N ARG A 48 -13.81 -18.83 -5.14
CA ARG A 48 -14.91 -19.33 -4.29
C ARG A 48 -15.26 -18.34 -3.17
N SER A 49 -14.29 -17.54 -2.74
CA SER A 49 -14.47 -16.53 -1.71
C SER A 49 -15.16 -15.29 -2.27
N THR A 50 -15.93 -14.59 -1.43
CA THR A 50 -16.39 -13.24 -1.77
C THR A 50 -15.21 -12.28 -1.68
N VAL A 51 -14.97 -11.51 -2.74
CA VAL A 51 -13.90 -10.50 -2.78
C VAL A 51 -14.51 -9.12 -2.84
N TYR A 52 -14.17 -8.28 -1.86
CA TYR A 52 -14.49 -6.86 -1.86
C TYR A 52 -13.26 -6.08 -2.32
N LEU A 53 -13.41 -5.26 -3.37
CA LEU A 53 -12.40 -4.29 -3.77
C LEU A 53 -12.82 -2.94 -3.25
N VAL A 54 -12.01 -2.36 -2.37
CA VAL A 54 -12.36 -1.16 -1.61
C VAL A 54 -11.30 -0.09 -1.86
N GLY A 55 -11.72 1.06 -2.38
CA GLY A 55 -10.93 2.29 -2.32
C GLY A 55 -11.38 3.10 -1.10
N THR A 56 -10.50 3.28 -0.13
CA THR A 56 -10.77 4.04 1.08
C THR A 56 -10.53 5.53 0.87
N VAL A 57 -11.15 6.35 1.72
CA VAL A 57 -10.85 7.79 1.83
C VAL A 57 -10.37 8.08 3.25
N TRP A 58 -9.68 9.20 3.44
CA TRP A 58 -9.14 9.63 4.73
C TRP A 58 -8.03 8.75 5.32
N GLU A 59 -7.39 7.89 4.51
CA GLU A 59 -6.17 7.18 4.89
C GLU A 59 -5.16 8.21 5.44
N GLU A 60 -4.77 9.15 4.58
CA GLU A 60 -3.83 10.25 4.82
C GLU A 60 -4.21 11.26 5.91
N TYR A 61 -5.44 11.18 6.40
CA TYR A 61 -5.90 12.04 7.48
C TYR A 61 -5.92 11.30 8.82
N ASN A 62 -6.53 10.12 8.86
CA ASN A 62 -6.68 9.36 10.11
C ASN A 62 -7.05 7.87 9.96
N LEU A 63 -6.99 7.30 8.75
CA LEU A 63 -7.20 5.86 8.48
C LEU A 63 -8.62 5.34 8.78
N ARG A 64 -9.58 6.23 9.11
CA ARG A 64 -10.92 5.79 9.55
C ARG A 64 -11.82 5.32 8.43
N GLY A 65 -11.52 5.65 7.17
CA GLY A 65 -12.29 5.15 6.02
C GLY A 65 -12.29 3.62 5.96
N ALA A 66 -11.15 3.00 6.25
CA ALA A 66 -11.01 1.55 6.23
C ALA A 66 -11.83 0.85 7.33
N ILE A 67 -11.98 1.48 8.50
CA ILE A 67 -12.83 0.97 9.59
C ILE A 67 -14.28 0.85 9.11
N ILE A 68 -14.80 1.89 8.45
CA ILE A 68 -16.18 1.92 7.95
C ILE A 68 -16.37 0.81 6.90
N ALA A 69 -15.41 0.68 5.99
CA ALA A 69 -15.43 -0.37 4.97
C ALA A 69 -15.39 -1.77 5.60
N ALA A 70 -14.52 -2.02 6.58
CA ALA A 70 -14.42 -3.30 7.29
C ALA A 70 -15.71 -3.64 8.03
N ARG A 71 -16.36 -2.68 8.69
CA ARG A 71 -17.65 -2.90 9.38
C ARG A 71 -18.80 -3.20 8.42
N ALA A 72 -18.77 -2.61 7.24
CA ALA A 72 -19.77 -2.86 6.20
C ALA A 72 -19.57 -4.23 5.54
N CYS A 73 -18.33 -4.56 5.15
CA CYS A 73 -18.02 -5.78 4.41
C CYS A 73 -17.88 -7.02 5.31
N LYS A 74 -17.50 -6.82 6.58
CA LYS A 74 -17.22 -7.86 7.59
C LYS A 74 -16.34 -9.00 7.05
N PRO A 75 -15.15 -8.70 6.52
CA PRO A 75 -14.31 -9.72 5.87
C PRO A 75 -13.59 -10.59 6.90
N ASP A 76 -13.28 -11.84 6.52
CA ASP A 76 -12.40 -12.72 7.32
C ASP A 76 -10.91 -12.33 7.16
N ILE A 77 -10.55 -11.82 5.99
CA ILE A 77 -9.19 -11.45 5.59
C ILE A 77 -9.22 -10.04 4.98
N ALA A 78 -8.27 -9.20 5.35
CA ALA A 78 -8.01 -7.92 4.71
C ALA A 78 -6.58 -7.86 4.17
N ILE A 79 -6.44 -7.49 2.89
CA ILE A 79 -5.14 -7.21 2.27
C ILE A 79 -5.11 -5.73 1.92
N ALA A 80 -4.32 -4.95 2.68
CA ALA A 80 -4.06 -3.56 2.36
C ALA A 80 -3.03 -3.46 1.24
N LEU A 81 -3.26 -2.55 0.29
CA LEU A 81 -2.38 -2.28 -0.83
C LEU A 81 -1.93 -0.82 -0.73
N ASP A 82 -0.64 -0.60 -0.51
CA ASP A 82 -0.13 0.73 -0.23
C ASP A 82 1.26 1.00 -0.82
N VAL A 83 1.78 2.21 -0.65
CA VAL A 83 3.18 2.49 -0.92
C VAL A 83 4.06 1.95 0.20
N VAL A 84 5.30 1.59 -0.15
CA VAL A 84 6.38 1.42 0.85
C VAL A 84 7.52 2.36 0.53
N LEU A 85 8.17 2.87 1.58
CA LEU A 85 9.24 3.84 1.43
C LEU A 85 10.51 3.17 0.93
N ALA A 86 10.96 3.55 -0.27
CA ALA A 86 12.22 3.06 -0.80
C ALA A 86 13.41 3.72 -0.10
N GLY A 87 14.36 2.91 0.36
CA GLY A 87 15.59 3.37 1.04
C GLY A 87 16.75 3.68 0.10
N ASP A 88 16.47 3.75 -1.21
CA ASP A 88 17.47 3.86 -2.27
C ASP A 88 17.78 5.31 -2.68
N THR A 89 17.27 6.28 -1.93
CA THR A 89 17.61 7.70 -2.02
C THR A 89 18.70 8.08 -1.00
N PRO A 90 19.53 9.11 -1.29
CA PRO A 90 20.60 9.52 -0.37
C PRO A 90 20.14 9.88 1.05
N ASP A 91 18.96 10.46 1.20
CA ASP A 91 18.34 10.88 2.46
C ASP A 91 17.78 9.72 3.29
N LEU A 92 17.39 8.61 2.65
CA LEU A 92 16.85 7.41 3.30
C LEU A 92 17.86 6.25 3.36
N LYS A 93 19.13 6.53 3.09
CA LYS A 93 20.20 5.52 3.15
C LYS A 93 20.22 4.82 4.51
N ASN A 94 20.21 3.49 4.49
CA ASN A 94 20.19 2.61 5.66
C ASN A 94 18.94 2.76 6.56
N ARG A 95 17.89 3.46 6.11
CA ARG A 95 16.60 3.56 6.84
C ARG A 95 15.67 2.41 6.47
N PHE A 96 15.63 2.07 5.19
CA PHE A 96 14.77 1.02 4.64
C PHE A 96 15.56 0.13 3.69
N GLU A 97 15.25 -1.18 3.69
CA GLU A 97 15.91 -2.18 2.83
C GLU A 97 15.06 -2.57 1.61
N VAL A 98 14.21 -1.63 1.18
CA VAL A 98 13.34 -1.77 0.01
C VAL A 98 13.82 -0.82 -1.08
N PHE A 99 13.91 -1.31 -2.31
CA PHE A 99 14.49 -0.58 -3.44
C PHE A 99 13.53 -0.59 -4.63
N LEU A 100 13.52 0.48 -5.43
CA LEU A 100 12.74 0.51 -6.67
C LEU A 100 13.27 -0.51 -7.68
N GLY A 101 12.36 -1.15 -8.41
CA GLY A 101 12.61 -2.16 -9.43
C GLY A 101 13.05 -3.50 -8.87
N LYS A 102 12.84 -3.76 -7.57
CA LYS A 102 13.19 -5.01 -6.89
C LYS A 102 11.98 -5.83 -6.45
N GLY A 103 10.80 -5.51 -6.97
CA GLY A 103 9.53 -6.19 -6.71
C GLY A 103 8.73 -5.51 -5.60
N PRO A 104 7.47 -5.92 -5.40
CA PRO A 104 6.67 -5.45 -4.28
C PRO A 104 7.33 -5.82 -2.94
N ALA A 105 6.91 -5.15 -1.87
CA ALA A 105 7.32 -5.47 -0.52
C ALA A 105 6.14 -6.01 0.29
N LEU A 106 6.46 -6.98 1.14
CA LEU A 106 5.59 -7.47 2.17
C LEU A 106 5.88 -6.72 3.47
N MET A 107 4.87 -6.07 4.03
CA MET A 107 4.96 -5.43 5.35
C MET A 107 5.01 -6.51 6.43
N MET A 108 6.14 -6.56 7.12
CA MET A 108 6.41 -7.51 8.22
C MET A 108 6.08 -6.91 9.59
N TYR A 109 6.09 -5.58 9.70
CA TYR A 109 5.82 -4.84 10.92
C TYR A 109 5.67 -3.35 10.62
N ASN A 110 4.57 -2.75 11.07
CA ASN A 110 4.47 -1.29 11.18
C ASN A 110 4.02 -0.89 12.59
N PHE A 111 4.44 0.28 13.04
CA PHE A 111 4.04 0.84 14.33
C PHE A 111 4.27 2.34 14.36
N HIS A 112 3.36 3.10 14.98
CA HIS A 112 3.53 4.54 15.17
C HIS A 112 3.42 4.93 16.64
N GLY A 113 4.57 5.26 17.23
CA GLY A 113 4.71 5.56 18.66
C GLY A 113 4.21 6.95 19.10
N ARG A 114 3.66 7.77 18.21
CA ARG A 114 3.02 9.05 18.55
C ARG A 114 1.53 8.98 18.21
N GLY A 115 0.68 9.55 19.06
CA GLY A 115 -0.77 9.56 18.82
C GLY A 115 -1.45 8.25 19.22
N THR A 116 -1.98 7.51 18.26
CA THR A 116 -2.90 6.37 18.50
C THR A 116 -2.22 5.10 19.02
N LEU A 117 -0.88 5.06 19.08
CA LEU A 117 -0.10 3.91 19.53
C LEU A 117 -0.51 2.60 18.83
N ASN A 118 -0.69 2.68 17.52
CA ASN A 118 -1.20 1.58 16.71
C ASN A 118 -0.11 1.01 15.80
N GLY A 119 -0.40 -0.11 15.15
CA GLY A 119 0.48 -0.78 14.24
C GLY A 119 -0.07 -2.13 13.80
N THR A 120 0.68 -2.82 12.95
CA THR A 120 0.30 -4.11 12.38
C THR A 120 1.47 -5.07 12.47
N ILE A 121 1.21 -6.23 13.09
CA ILE A 121 1.98 -7.45 12.87
C ILE A 121 1.10 -8.30 11.95
N PRO A 122 1.54 -8.61 10.72
CA PRO A 122 0.72 -9.32 9.75
C PRO A 122 0.39 -10.74 10.24
N HIS A 123 -0.79 -11.24 9.86
CA HIS A 123 -1.19 -12.59 10.20
C HIS A 123 -0.25 -13.61 9.56
N LYS A 124 0.39 -14.46 10.37
CA LYS A 124 1.45 -15.40 9.93
C LYS A 124 1.03 -16.25 8.72
N GLY A 125 -0.19 -16.78 8.72
CA GLY A 125 -0.68 -17.62 7.62
C GLY A 125 -0.79 -16.86 6.28
N LEU A 126 -1.11 -15.57 6.33
CA LEU A 126 -1.18 -14.73 5.12
C LEU A 126 0.22 -14.35 4.64
N THR A 127 1.13 -14.06 5.56
CA THR A 127 2.55 -13.84 5.27
C THR A 127 3.16 -15.06 4.57
N ASP A 128 2.96 -16.26 5.11
CA ASP A 128 3.47 -17.50 4.52
C ASP A 128 2.86 -17.75 3.13
N LEU A 129 1.55 -17.51 2.98
CA LEU A 129 0.86 -17.62 1.69
C LEU A 129 1.44 -16.66 0.64
N ALA A 130 1.66 -15.38 1.00
CA ALA A 130 2.21 -14.38 0.09
C ALA A 130 3.65 -14.73 -0.33
N MET A 131 4.49 -15.17 0.61
CA MET A 131 5.85 -15.63 0.31
C MET A 131 5.86 -16.86 -0.62
N SER A 132 4.97 -17.83 -0.37
CA SER A 132 4.82 -19.02 -1.20
C SER A 132 4.31 -18.67 -2.61
N ALA A 133 3.32 -17.78 -2.73
CA ALA A 133 2.80 -17.32 -4.01
C ALA A 133 3.88 -16.59 -4.83
N ALA A 134 4.62 -15.67 -4.21
CA ALA A 134 5.73 -14.98 -4.87
C ALA A 134 6.79 -15.97 -5.36
N LYS A 135 7.16 -16.96 -4.55
CA LYS A 135 8.09 -18.03 -4.93
C LYS A 135 7.58 -18.86 -6.12
N GLN A 136 6.31 -19.26 -6.10
CA GLN A 136 5.71 -20.06 -7.18
C GLN A 136 5.65 -19.29 -8.51
N LEU A 137 5.40 -17.99 -8.44
CA LEU A 137 5.31 -17.10 -9.59
C LEU A 137 6.67 -16.53 -10.03
N ASN A 138 7.76 -16.86 -9.33
CA ASN A 138 9.09 -16.28 -9.52
C ASN A 138 9.09 -14.74 -9.46
N ILE A 139 8.26 -14.18 -8.58
CA ILE A 139 8.20 -12.74 -8.30
C ILE A 139 9.16 -12.44 -7.13
N PRO A 140 10.12 -11.51 -7.31
CA PRO A 140 10.89 -10.98 -6.20
C PRO A 140 9.96 -10.31 -5.19
N LEU A 141 10.03 -10.72 -3.92
CA LEU A 141 9.25 -10.13 -2.84
C LEU A 141 10.20 -9.59 -1.78
N GLN A 142 10.19 -8.28 -1.60
CA GLN A 142 10.97 -7.58 -0.58
C GLN A 142 10.27 -7.69 0.78
N ARG A 143 10.99 -7.43 1.86
CA ARG A 143 10.43 -7.34 3.21
C ARG A 143 10.57 -5.92 3.71
N PHE A 144 9.51 -5.38 4.30
CA PHE A 144 9.49 -4.04 4.83
C PHE A 144 9.08 -4.06 6.30
N ALA A 145 9.80 -3.33 7.13
CA ALA A 145 9.46 -3.12 8.52
C ALA A 145 9.79 -1.68 8.89
N ALA A 146 8.86 -0.98 9.53
CA ALA A 146 9.01 0.43 9.81
C ALA A 146 8.39 0.85 11.14
N VAL A 147 8.99 1.88 11.75
CA VAL A 147 8.42 2.63 12.86
C VAL A 147 8.15 4.05 12.38
N GLY A 148 7.02 4.63 12.80
CA GLY A 148 6.53 5.91 12.30
C GLY A 148 5.64 5.79 11.07
N ILE A 149 5.17 4.58 10.74
CA ILE A 149 4.26 4.31 9.63
C ILE A 149 3.04 3.57 10.17
N LEU A 150 1.86 3.94 9.71
CA LEU A 150 0.59 3.22 9.86
C LEU A 150 -0.02 3.09 8.48
N THR A 151 -0.89 2.11 8.32
CA THR A 151 -1.75 1.97 7.14
C THR A 151 -3.15 1.58 7.59
N ASP A 152 -4.07 1.42 6.64
CA ASP A 152 -5.42 0.93 6.88
C ASP A 152 -5.44 -0.38 7.70
N SER A 153 -4.43 -1.25 7.51
CA SER A 153 -4.30 -2.52 8.24
C SER A 153 -4.21 -2.34 9.77
N SER A 154 -3.65 -1.22 10.23
CA SER A 154 -3.47 -0.93 11.66
C SER A 154 -4.81 -0.80 12.38
N TYR A 155 -5.88 -0.41 11.67
CA TYR A 155 -7.21 -0.29 12.26
C TYR A 155 -8.13 -1.43 11.85
N VAL A 156 -8.05 -1.89 10.61
CA VAL A 156 -8.91 -2.96 10.09
C VAL A 156 -8.74 -4.25 10.88
N GLN A 157 -7.51 -4.62 11.28
CA GLN A 157 -7.27 -5.85 12.03
C GLN A 157 -8.00 -5.92 13.38
N LEU A 158 -8.33 -4.75 13.95
CA LEU A 158 -8.96 -4.63 15.27
C LEU A 158 -10.50 -4.67 15.20
N GLU A 159 -11.06 -4.70 14.00
CA GLU A 159 -12.51 -4.72 13.80
C GLU A 159 -13.08 -6.14 13.94
N GLY A 160 -14.37 -6.22 14.32
CA GLY A 160 -15.06 -7.49 14.50
C GLY A 160 -14.42 -8.37 15.58
N ASN A 161 -14.11 -9.62 15.23
CA ASN A 161 -13.46 -10.59 16.12
C ASN A 161 -11.94 -10.69 15.88
N GLY A 162 -11.35 -9.69 15.22
CA GLY A 162 -9.98 -9.73 14.74
C GLY A 162 -9.91 -10.20 13.29
N ILE A 163 -9.74 -9.26 12.37
CA ILE A 163 -9.62 -9.56 10.93
C ILE A 163 -8.17 -9.94 10.64
N ALA A 164 -7.95 -11.06 9.95
CA ALA A 164 -6.61 -11.46 9.54
C ALA A 164 -6.10 -10.47 8.49
N ALA A 165 -5.09 -9.66 8.86
CA ALA A 165 -4.58 -8.59 8.01
C ALA A 165 -3.20 -8.91 7.42
N LEU A 166 -3.00 -8.50 6.18
CA LEU A 166 -1.73 -8.46 5.47
C LEU A 166 -1.62 -7.11 4.77
N GLU A 167 -0.40 -6.61 4.58
CA GLU A 167 -0.16 -5.45 3.75
C GLU A 167 0.94 -5.77 2.73
N LEU A 168 0.64 -5.46 1.47
CA LEU A 168 1.57 -5.53 0.35
C LEU A 168 1.69 -4.13 -0.22
N GLY A 169 2.91 -3.73 -0.54
CA GLY A 169 3.10 -2.41 -1.13
C GLY A 169 4.13 -2.36 -2.23
N PHE A 170 4.03 -1.32 -3.03
CA PHE A 170 4.97 -1.06 -4.12
C PHE A 170 5.98 0.02 -3.69
N PRO A 171 7.27 -0.14 -3.99
CA PRO A 171 8.28 0.85 -3.64
C PRO A 171 8.01 2.21 -4.30
N ALA A 172 7.99 3.26 -3.48
CA ALA A 172 7.90 4.64 -3.92
C ALA A 172 9.00 5.51 -3.30
N ARG A 173 9.45 6.52 -4.04
CA ARG A 173 10.35 7.58 -3.57
C ARG A 173 9.58 8.87 -3.38
N TYR A 174 10.04 9.66 -2.42
CA TYR A 174 9.52 10.99 -2.12
C TYR A 174 8.02 10.99 -1.80
N ALA A 175 7.55 9.92 -1.14
CA ALA A 175 6.18 9.80 -0.68
C ALA A 175 5.75 11.04 0.12
N HIS A 176 4.50 11.48 -0.07
CA HIS A 176 3.89 12.68 0.54
C HIS A 176 4.51 14.02 0.07
N THR A 177 5.35 14.01 -0.96
CA THR A 177 5.75 15.24 -1.64
C THR A 177 4.84 15.52 -2.84
N PRO A 178 4.82 16.75 -3.40
CA PRO A 178 4.09 17.04 -4.63
C PRO A 178 4.50 16.19 -5.85
N THR A 179 5.62 15.46 -5.78
CA THR A 179 6.18 14.70 -6.89
C THR A 179 6.81 13.42 -6.38
N GLU A 180 6.12 12.32 -6.65
CA GLU A 180 6.50 10.99 -6.22
C GLU A 180 7.03 10.18 -7.41
N ILE A 181 7.82 9.15 -7.13
CA ILE A 181 8.35 8.25 -8.16
C ILE A 181 8.10 6.79 -7.76
N CYS A 182 7.59 5.99 -8.69
CA CYS A 182 7.58 4.52 -8.57
C CYS A 182 8.08 3.85 -9.85
N ASP A 183 8.20 2.52 -9.83
CA ASP A 183 8.54 1.72 -10.99
C ASP A 183 7.29 0.96 -11.46
N ILE A 184 6.93 1.02 -12.75
CA ILE A 184 5.75 0.29 -13.27
C ILE A 184 6.05 -1.19 -13.56
N LYS A 185 7.29 -1.63 -13.34
CA LYS A 185 7.72 -3.03 -13.46
C LYS A 185 7.69 -3.79 -12.13
N GLU A 186 7.19 -3.19 -11.06
CA GLU A 186 6.89 -3.90 -9.80
C GLU A 186 5.73 -4.88 -10.08
N LYS A 187 6.07 -6.03 -10.67
CA LYS A 187 5.15 -7.13 -10.99
C LYS A 187 5.15 -8.16 -9.87
#